data_AF-A0A2E9PQV0-F1
#
_entry.id   AF-A0A2E9PQV0-F1
#
_cell.length_a   1.000
_cell.length_b   1.000
_cell.length_c   1.000
_cell.angle_alpha   90.00
_cell.angle_beta   90.00
_cell.angle_gamma   90.00
#
_symmetry.space_group_name_H-M   'P 1'
#
loop_
_entity.id
_entity.type
_entity.pdbx_description
1 polymer ?
#
loop_
_entity_poly.entity_id
_entity_poly.type
_entity_poly.pdbx_seq_one_letter_code
_entity_poly.pdbx_strand_id
1 'polypeptide(L)'
;MISLSVLVVFELVIFIIGILIHPALMILIPLGSIMLWWLIKNPAIALMIMSLTAIIKGYLITYVPIFEIIDITLVTTIIIWLGLIKMALEGKWEIPDEIKTPVFLFLVFGLLLIVSLFYSPSPVYGLRKIIRFNTFAFTMFITPIIVIKSSADSKRLLTMFKSLLVVIIGIMLFQFVYFLTKGDFAVVLAFWNRISIPGANPIQVSRYLAIGAGMMITILIRNRQGQSLHHLVMLSAILLSIILSGSRGPLVSVVFGILVYALLFEKDHIKRIVGFGFLAITLVTILLLLLPEDLTERFLNIAQGSVVLTQQGIRRVSTIMTRFEFWSMSIQTWFSSIYNFVFGLGAGGFSSLFIWRDWHWYPHNLFFETMAELGCIGLLIGSAFIKKSFEKIKAGLHLGSFTDHTALWVSGTIVMFFAAQFSGDFNDNRVLWMLIGITIASTHVDSLERLRIVQNNSVKMVNVIE
;
A
#
# COMPACT_ATOMS: atom_id res chain seq x y z
N MET A 1 8.91 15.77 -32.93
CA MET A 1 7.68 16.30 -33.57
C MET A 1 7.09 15.18 -34.39
N ILE A 2 5.93 14.64 -34.00
CA ILE A 2 5.18 13.70 -34.85
C ILE A 2 4.65 14.54 -36.02
N SER A 3 4.91 14.16 -37.27
CA SER A 3 4.46 14.97 -38.41
C SER A 3 2.93 14.99 -38.45
N LEU A 4 2.35 16.12 -38.84
CA LEU A 4 0.90 16.30 -38.97
C LEU A 4 0.27 15.18 -39.83
N SER A 5 1.02 14.69 -40.81
CA SER A 5 0.66 13.57 -41.69
C SER A 5 0.38 12.27 -40.93
N VAL A 6 1.15 11.96 -39.88
CA VAL A 6 0.95 10.75 -39.06
C VAL A 6 -0.35 10.85 -38.26
N LEU A 7 -0.68 12.02 -37.72
CA LEU A 7 -1.93 12.25 -37.00
C LEU A 7 -3.14 12.12 -37.93
N VAL A 8 -3.06 12.67 -39.14
CA VAL A 8 -4.14 12.57 -40.13
C VAL A 8 -4.38 11.11 -40.54
N VAL A 9 -3.31 10.34 -40.81
CA VAL A 9 -3.43 8.91 -41.14
C VAL A 9 -4.01 8.12 -39.97
N PHE A 10 -3.57 8.40 -38.74
CA PHE A 10 -4.11 7.74 -37.54
C PHE A 10 -5.61 8.01 -37.36
N GLU A 11 -6.03 9.27 -37.50
CA GLU A 11 -7.44 9.65 -37.38
C GLU A 11 -8.31 9.01 -38.49
N LEU A 12 -7.80 8.95 -39.73
CA LEU A 12 -8.48 8.26 -40.84
C LEU A 12 -8.64 6.77 -40.58
N VAL A 13 -7.62 6.10 -40.04
CA VAL A 13 -7.70 4.68 -39.66
C VAL A 13 -8.75 4.47 -38.55
N ILE A 14 -8.76 5.32 -37.53
CA ILE A 14 -9.76 5.28 -36.45
C ILE A 14 -11.17 5.48 -37.00
N PHE A 15 -11.34 6.44 -37.91
CA PHE A 15 -12.62 6.73 -38.55
C PHE A 15 -13.12 5.52 -39.35
N ILE A 16 -12.25 4.89 -40.16
CA ILE A 16 -12.60 3.67 -40.90
C ILE A 16 -12.97 2.52 -39.95
N ILE A 17 -12.20 2.29 -38.88
CA ILE A 17 -12.51 1.27 -37.86
C ILE A 17 -13.86 1.56 -37.20
N GLY A 18 -14.15 2.82 -36.88
CA GLY A 18 -15.41 3.24 -36.30
C GLY A 18 -16.62 3.00 -37.21
N ILE A 19 -16.46 3.19 -38.53
CA ILE A 19 -17.50 2.85 -39.51
C ILE A 19 -17.71 1.33 -39.57
N LEU A 20 -16.62 0.57 -39.62
CA LEU A 20 -16.67 -0.88 -39.84
C LEU A 20 -17.13 -1.68 -38.62
N ILE A 21 -16.86 -1.20 -37.39
CA ILE A 21 -17.12 -1.94 -36.16
C ILE A 21 -18.19 -1.26 -35.30
N HIS A 22 -17.96 -0.03 -34.85
CA HIS A 22 -18.91 0.72 -34.01
C HIS A 22 -18.56 2.21 -33.93
N PRO A 23 -19.52 3.15 -34.16
CA PRO A 23 -19.24 4.59 -34.19
C PRO A 23 -18.59 5.15 -32.92
N ALA A 24 -18.90 4.58 -31.74
CA ALA A 24 -18.27 5.00 -30.49
C ALA A 24 -16.73 4.87 -30.50
N LEU A 25 -16.14 3.97 -31.31
CA LEU A 25 -14.69 3.81 -31.40
C LEU A 25 -14.01 5.06 -31.98
N MET A 26 -14.73 5.84 -32.79
CA MET A 26 -14.22 7.12 -33.32
C MET A 26 -13.94 8.13 -32.20
N ILE A 27 -14.63 8.02 -31.06
CA ILE A 27 -14.46 8.92 -29.92
C ILE A 27 -13.57 8.27 -28.85
N LEU A 28 -13.80 6.99 -28.56
CA LEU A 28 -13.12 6.28 -27.49
C LEU A 28 -11.62 6.09 -27.76
N ILE A 29 -11.20 5.84 -29.01
CA ILE A 29 -9.78 5.64 -29.33
C ILE A 29 -8.99 6.95 -29.21
N PRO A 30 -9.41 8.09 -29.78
CA PRO A 30 -8.71 9.36 -29.57
C PRO A 30 -8.69 9.78 -28.11
N LEU A 31 -9.84 9.69 -27.41
CA LEU A 31 -9.92 10.02 -25.99
C LEU A 31 -9.00 9.12 -25.15
N GLY A 32 -8.99 7.81 -25.41
CA GLY A 32 -8.11 6.84 -24.77
C GLY A 32 -6.63 7.15 -25.02
N SER A 33 -6.29 7.57 -26.24
CA SER A 33 -4.92 7.95 -26.63
C SER A 33 -4.46 9.23 -25.91
N ILE A 34 -5.34 10.24 -25.82
CA ILE A 34 -5.09 11.47 -25.06
C ILE A 34 -4.89 11.15 -23.57
N MET A 35 -5.77 10.31 -23.00
CA MET A 35 -5.68 9.89 -21.60
C MET A 35 -4.39 9.12 -21.34
N LEU A 36 -4.02 8.18 -22.21
CA LEU A 36 -2.78 7.42 -22.14
C LEU A 36 -1.56 8.35 -22.16
N TRP A 37 -1.51 9.28 -23.12
CA TRP A 37 -0.42 10.25 -23.21
C TRP A 37 -0.34 11.16 -21.99
N TRP A 38 -1.48 11.59 -21.46
CA TRP A 38 -1.55 12.38 -20.23
C TRP A 38 -1.01 11.61 -19.01
N LEU A 39 -1.34 10.31 -18.88
CA LEU A 39 -0.80 9.46 -17.83
C LEU A 39 0.71 9.22 -17.98
N ILE A 40 1.21 9.00 -19.20
CA ILE A 40 2.65 8.90 -19.48
C ILE A 40 3.38 10.19 -19.08
N LYS A 41 2.77 11.36 -19.33
CA LYS A 41 3.33 12.65 -18.89
C LYS A 41 3.25 12.87 -17.38
N ASN A 42 2.40 12.13 -16.67
CA ASN A 42 2.15 12.29 -15.24
C ASN A 42 2.28 10.93 -14.50
N PRO A 43 3.49 10.34 -14.42
CA PRO A 43 3.69 9.02 -13.81
C PRO A 43 3.24 8.93 -12.35
N ALA A 44 3.24 10.05 -11.60
CA ALA A 44 2.68 10.13 -10.26
C ALA A 44 1.16 9.80 -10.20
N ILE A 45 0.41 10.18 -11.24
CA ILE A 45 -1.02 9.85 -11.36
C ILE A 45 -1.18 8.37 -11.65
N ALA A 46 -0.41 7.84 -12.61
CA ALA A 46 -0.41 6.43 -12.94
C ALA A 46 -0.02 5.56 -11.72
N LEU A 47 0.91 6.00 -10.88
CA LEU A 47 1.26 5.36 -9.61
C LEU A 47 0.06 5.27 -8.65
N MET A 48 -0.70 6.36 -8.48
CA MET A 48 -1.89 6.33 -7.62
C MET A 48 -2.97 5.38 -8.16
N ILE A 49 -3.17 5.34 -9.49
CA ILE A 49 -4.07 4.37 -10.15
C ILE A 49 -3.55 2.93 -9.97
N MET A 50 -2.25 2.70 -10.11
CA MET A 50 -1.65 1.38 -9.88
C MET A 50 -1.87 0.92 -8.44
N SER A 51 -1.72 1.82 -7.46
CA SER A 51 -2.01 1.54 -6.06
C SER A 51 -3.45 1.04 -5.88
N LEU A 52 -4.41 1.67 -6.58
CA LEU A 52 -5.82 1.34 -6.56
C LEU A 52 -6.18 -0.04 -7.10
N THR A 53 -5.31 -0.66 -7.90
CA THR A 53 -5.59 -1.97 -8.49
C THR A 53 -5.82 -3.06 -7.45
N ALA A 54 -5.37 -2.88 -6.20
CA ALA A 54 -5.70 -3.81 -5.10
C ALA A 54 -7.20 -3.77 -4.70
N ILE A 55 -7.90 -2.70 -5.07
CA ILE A 55 -9.31 -2.45 -4.74
C ILE A 55 -10.19 -2.64 -5.98
N ILE A 56 -9.84 -2.00 -7.10
CA ILE A 56 -10.72 -1.93 -8.27
C ILE A 56 -10.62 -3.14 -9.19
N LYS A 57 -9.51 -3.89 -9.16
CA LYS A 57 -9.26 -4.94 -10.15
C LYS A 57 -10.32 -6.03 -10.14
N GLY A 58 -10.73 -6.50 -8.97
CA GLY A 58 -11.76 -7.55 -8.88
C GLY A 58 -13.11 -7.07 -9.38
N TYR A 59 -13.49 -5.82 -9.09
CA TYR A 59 -14.67 -5.19 -9.68
C TYR A 59 -14.61 -5.19 -11.21
N LEU A 60 -13.49 -4.73 -11.77
CA LEU A 60 -13.29 -4.68 -13.22
C LEU A 60 -13.38 -6.07 -13.87
N ILE A 61 -12.78 -7.10 -13.25
CA ILE A 61 -12.87 -8.47 -13.74
C ILE A 61 -14.33 -8.96 -13.72
N THR A 62 -15.08 -8.70 -12.66
CA THR A 62 -16.47 -9.16 -12.52
C THR A 62 -17.43 -8.50 -13.50
N TYR A 63 -17.27 -7.21 -13.79
CA TYR A 63 -18.27 -6.44 -14.55
C TYR A 63 -17.83 -6.08 -15.97
N VAL A 64 -16.55 -6.23 -16.32
CA VAL A 64 -16.01 -5.79 -17.60
C VAL A 64 -15.13 -6.90 -18.20
N PRO A 65 -15.67 -7.72 -19.13
CA PRO A 65 -15.04 -8.97 -19.58
C PRO A 65 -13.61 -8.84 -20.11
N ILE A 66 -13.25 -7.70 -20.72
CA ILE A 66 -11.89 -7.49 -21.23
C ILE A 66 -10.81 -7.57 -20.13
N PHE A 67 -11.14 -7.29 -18.87
CA PHE A 67 -10.19 -7.35 -17.75
C PHE A 67 -9.97 -8.77 -17.20
N GLU A 68 -10.72 -9.78 -17.67
CA GLU A 68 -10.35 -11.18 -17.45
C GLU A 68 -9.06 -11.55 -18.19
N ILE A 69 -8.83 -10.91 -19.33
CA ILE A 69 -7.66 -11.15 -20.20
C ILE A 69 -6.57 -10.10 -19.93
N ILE A 70 -6.97 -8.83 -19.79
CA ILE A 70 -6.04 -7.71 -19.62
C ILE A 70 -5.81 -7.41 -18.13
N ASP A 71 -4.59 -7.63 -17.66
CA ASP A 71 -4.22 -7.27 -16.29
C ASP A 71 -4.01 -5.75 -16.15
N ILE A 72 -4.96 -5.06 -15.52
CA ILE A 72 -4.88 -3.61 -15.27
C ILE A 72 -3.64 -3.20 -14.44
N THR A 73 -3.13 -4.06 -13.57
CA THR A 73 -1.89 -3.80 -12.81
C THR A 73 -0.69 -3.80 -13.76
N LEU A 74 -0.66 -4.69 -14.75
CA LEU A 74 0.38 -4.70 -15.77
C LEU A 74 0.28 -3.49 -16.69
N VAL A 75 -0.92 -3.14 -17.17
CA VAL A 75 -1.15 -1.96 -18.02
C VAL A 75 -0.68 -0.69 -17.32
N THR A 76 -1.08 -0.47 -16.07
CA THR A 76 -0.65 0.70 -15.29
C THR A 76 0.86 0.70 -15.04
N THR A 77 1.47 -0.48 -14.82
CA THR A 77 2.93 -0.62 -14.71
C THR A 77 3.65 -0.18 -15.99
N ILE A 78 3.17 -0.62 -17.17
CA ILE A 78 3.73 -0.23 -18.46
C ILE A 78 3.63 1.28 -18.66
N ILE A 79 2.48 1.88 -18.36
CA ILE A 79 2.27 3.34 -18.46
C ILE A 79 3.26 4.11 -17.57
N ILE A 80 3.47 3.66 -16.34
CA ILE A 80 4.46 4.24 -15.43
C ILE A 80 5.84 4.16 -16.05
N TRP A 81 6.27 2.96 -16.51
CA TRP A 81 7.59 2.78 -17.13
C TRP A 81 7.80 3.60 -18.39
N LEU A 82 6.78 3.78 -19.23
CA LEU A 82 6.85 4.68 -20.38
C LEU A 82 7.07 6.14 -19.95
N GLY A 83 6.36 6.60 -18.91
CA GLY A 83 6.55 7.94 -18.35
C GLY A 83 7.93 8.13 -17.71
N LEU A 84 8.39 7.11 -17.02
CA LEU A 84 9.69 6.99 -16.38
C LEU A 84 10.84 7.00 -17.42
N ILE A 85 10.76 6.22 -18.49
CA ILE A 85 11.69 6.23 -19.62
C ILE A 85 11.70 7.61 -20.28
N LYS A 86 10.53 8.22 -20.51
CA LYS A 86 10.42 9.59 -21.04
C LYS A 86 11.15 10.60 -20.15
N MET A 87 11.00 10.51 -18.82
CA MET A 87 11.76 11.36 -17.89
C MET A 87 13.27 11.14 -18.01
N ALA A 88 13.73 9.89 -18.21
CA ALA A 88 15.14 9.60 -18.44
C ALA A 88 15.66 10.22 -19.73
N LEU A 89 14.91 10.11 -20.84
CA LEU A 89 15.26 10.74 -22.13
C LEU A 89 15.28 12.27 -22.05
N GLU A 90 14.49 12.87 -21.16
CA GLU A 90 14.49 14.32 -20.89
C GLU A 90 15.56 14.76 -19.87
N GLY A 91 16.42 13.86 -19.40
CA GLY A 91 17.45 14.16 -18.39
C GLY A 91 16.89 14.44 -16.98
N LYS A 92 15.63 14.07 -16.71
CA LYS A 92 14.95 14.30 -15.42
C LYS A 92 14.95 13.07 -14.51
N TRP A 93 15.57 11.98 -14.95
CA TRP A 93 15.77 10.79 -14.14
C TRP A 93 17.01 10.95 -13.27
N GLU A 94 16.79 11.03 -11.97
CA GLU A 94 17.88 11.11 -11.01
C GLU A 94 17.45 10.46 -9.69
N ILE A 95 18.33 9.66 -9.13
CA ILE A 95 18.20 9.13 -7.76
C ILE A 95 19.30 9.81 -6.94
N PRO A 96 18.95 10.65 -5.96
CA PRO A 96 19.92 11.33 -5.10
C PRO A 96 20.86 10.34 -4.42
N ASP A 97 22.14 10.69 -4.29
CA ASP A 97 23.17 9.84 -3.68
C ASP A 97 22.79 9.42 -2.26
N GLU A 98 22.13 10.31 -1.51
CA GLU A 98 21.68 10.05 -0.16
C GLU A 98 20.62 8.95 -0.10
N ILE A 99 19.91 8.66 -1.19
CA ILE A 99 18.80 7.68 -1.24
C ILE A 99 19.24 6.37 -1.93
N LYS A 100 20.40 6.33 -2.59
CA LYS A 100 20.87 5.15 -3.35
C LYS A 100 20.98 3.88 -2.50
N THR A 101 21.34 3.99 -1.22
CA THR A 101 21.54 2.80 -0.36
C THR A 101 20.25 1.99 -0.14
N PRO A 102 19.12 2.56 0.32
CA PRO A 102 17.84 1.84 0.33
C PRO A 102 17.45 1.24 -1.02
N VAL A 103 17.69 1.96 -2.12
CA VAL A 103 17.36 1.48 -3.48
C VAL A 103 18.20 0.24 -3.83
N PHE A 104 19.49 0.30 -3.59
CA PHE A 104 20.40 -0.83 -3.81
C PHE A 104 20.00 -2.06 -2.99
N LEU A 105 19.69 -1.89 -1.71
CA LEU A 105 19.26 -3.01 -0.86
C LEU A 105 17.94 -3.63 -1.33
N PHE A 106 16.99 -2.81 -1.81
CA PHE A 106 15.73 -3.30 -2.38
C PHE A 106 15.95 -4.09 -3.69
N LEU A 107 16.88 -3.63 -4.54
CA LEU A 107 17.30 -4.35 -5.74
C LEU A 107 17.97 -5.69 -5.41
N VAL A 108 18.89 -5.71 -4.43
CA VAL A 108 19.54 -6.93 -3.96
C VAL A 108 18.50 -7.91 -3.41
N PHE A 109 17.50 -7.44 -2.67
CA PHE A 109 16.40 -8.28 -2.20
C PHE A 109 15.60 -8.90 -3.36
N GLY A 110 15.31 -8.12 -4.41
CA GLY A 110 14.67 -8.63 -5.63
C GLY A 110 15.52 -9.66 -6.38
N LEU A 111 16.84 -9.45 -6.44
CA LEU A 111 17.80 -10.41 -7.01
C LEU A 111 17.87 -11.70 -6.21
N LEU A 112 17.88 -11.61 -4.87
CA LEU A 112 17.84 -12.79 -4.00
C LEU A 112 16.58 -13.62 -4.23
N LEU A 113 15.42 -12.99 -4.43
CA LEU A 113 14.20 -13.70 -4.82
C LEU A 113 14.36 -14.44 -6.16
N ILE A 114 15.02 -13.84 -7.15
CA ILE A 114 15.28 -14.49 -8.44
C ILE A 114 16.20 -15.70 -8.27
N VAL A 115 17.32 -15.53 -7.57
CA VAL A 115 18.29 -16.61 -7.30
C VAL A 115 17.64 -17.73 -6.49
N SER A 116 16.73 -17.41 -5.60
CA SER A 116 16.08 -18.40 -4.76
C SER A 116 15.08 -19.31 -5.49
N LEU A 117 14.75 -19.00 -6.75
CA LEU A 117 13.96 -19.88 -7.61
C LEU A 117 14.69 -21.19 -7.94
N PHE A 118 16.01 -21.16 -8.07
CA PHE A 118 16.80 -22.33 -8.50
C PHE A 118 16.75 -23.50 -7.52
N TYR A 119 16.40 -23.23 -6.26
CA TYR A 119 16.24 -24.24 -5.23
C TYR A 119 14.84 -24.26 -4.61
N SER A 120 13.87 -23.54 -5.19
CA SER A 120 12.51 -23.49 -4.65
C SER A 120 11.76 -24.81 -4.86
N PRO A 121 11.15 -25.40 -3.81
CA PRO A 121 10.30 -26.58 -3.91
C PRO A 121 8.92 -26.29 -4.50
N SER A 122 8.62 -25.02 -4.81
CA SER A 122 7.36 -24.50 -5.36
C SER A 122 7.63 -23.57 -6.55
N PRO A 123 8.24 -24.06 -7.64
CA PRO A 123 8.81 -23.21 -8.69
C PRO A 123 7.75 -22.42 -9.47
N VAL A 124 6.54 -22.95 -9.63
CA VAL A 124 5.48 -22.29 -10.39
C VAL A 124 4.92 -21.11 -9.60
N TYR A 125 4.64 -21.30 -8.31
CA TYR A 125 4.24 -20.20 -7.44
C TYR A 125 5.38 -19.21 -7.20
N GLY A 126 6.59 -19.71 -6.96
CA GLY A 126 7.81 -18.93 -6.80
C GLY A 126 8.05 -18.00 -7.98
N LEU A 127 7.96 -18.50 -9.21
CA LEU A 127 8.10 -17.69 -10.42
C LEU A 127 7.05 -16.57 -10.49
N ARG A 128 5.77 -16.86 -10.21
CA ARG A 128 4.72 -15.83 -10.17
C ARG A 128 5.01 -14.76 -9.10
N LYS A 129 5.50 -15.19 -7.93
CA LYS A 129 5.88 -14.28 -6.84
C LYS A 129 7.04 -13.37 -7.26
N ILE A 130 8.09 -13.92 -7.85
CA ILE A 130 9.27 -13.20 -8.34
C ILE A 130 8.91 -12.19 -9.41
N ILE A 131 8.12 -12.60 -10.42
CA ILE A 131 7.68 -11.70 -11.50
C ILE A 131 6.91 -10.53 -10.90
N ARG A 132 5.93 -10.80 -10.01
CA ARG A 132 5.13 -9.75 -9.37
C ARG A 132 5.96 -8.81 -8.50
N PHE A 133 6.98 -9.31 -7.81
CA PHE A 133 7.83 -8.48 -6.98
C PHE A 133 8.70 -7.56 -7.84
N ASN A 134 9.43 -8.15 -8.79
CA ASN A 134 10.37 -7.42 -9.64
C ASN A 134 9.68 -6.51 -10.67
N THR A 135 8.38 -6.70 -10.92
CA THR A 135 7.57 -5.78 -11.73
C THR A 135 6.81 -4.80 -10.85
N PHE A 136 5.87 -5.27 -10.03
CA PHE A 136 4.91 -4.40 -9.34
C PHE A 136 5.47 -3.77 -8.08
N ALA A 137 6.10 -4.55 -7.19
CA ALA A 137 6.68 -4.01 -5.96
C ALA A 137 7.84 -3.04 -6.27
N PHE A 138 8.70 -3.40 -7.22
CA PHE A 138 9.77 -2.54 -7.70
C PHE A 138 9.26 -1.22 -8.28
N THR A 139 8.29 -1.28 -9.20
CA THR A 139 7.68 -0.07 -9.78
C THR A 139 7.08 0.82 -8.69
N MET A 140 6.33 0.23 -7.76
CA MET A 140 5.68 0.96 -6.66
C MET A 140 6.68 1.65 -5.74
N PHE A 141 7.84 1.03 -5.46
CA PHE A 141 8.90 1.60 -4.64
C PHE A 141 9.72 2.70 -5.36
N ILE A 142 10.15 2.44 -6.60
CA ILE A 142 11.11 3.33 -7.29
C ILE A 142 10.45 4.58 -7.87
N THR A 143 9.20 4.47 -8.34
CA THR A 143 8.47 5.58 -8.96
C THR A 143 8.42 6.82 -8.07
N PRO A 144 7.98 6.77 -6.79
CA PRO A 144 7.91 7.96 -5.95
C PRO A 144 9.28 8.63 -5.73
N ILE A 145 10.38 7.86 -5.67
CA ILE A 145 11.74 8.39 -5.53
C ILE A 145 12.16 9.21 -6.76
N ILE A 146 11.71 8.80 -7.95
CA ILE A 146 12.04 9.49 -9.20
C ILE A 146 11.14 10.69 -9.42
N VAL A 147 9.83 10.59 -9.13
CA VAL A 147 8.84 11.62 -9.50
C VAL A 147 8.70 12.75 -8.49
N ILE A 148 9.03 12.54 -7.21
CA ILE A 148 8.97 13.58 -6.18
C ILE A 148 10.29 14.36 -6.21
N LYS A 149 10.28 15.53 -6.83
CA LYS A 149 11.46 16.41 -6.94
C LYS A 149 11.36 17.65 -6.06
N SER A 150 10.17 17.95 -5.55
CA SER A 150 9.88 19.08 -4.69
C SER A 150 8.82 18.74 -3.65
N SER A 151 8.73 19.55 -2.59
CA SER A 151 7.68 19.46 -1.58
C SER A 151 6.28 19.66 -2.18
N ALA A 152 6.18 20.42 -3.29
CA ALA A 152 4.93 20.57 -4.05
C ALA A 152 4.48 19.24 -4.68
N ASP A 153 5.41 18.44 -5.21
CA ASP A 153 5.09 17.12 -5.77
C ASP A 153 4.59 16.16 -4.69
N SER A 154 5.23 16.15 -3.52
CA SER A 154 4.79 15.33 -2.39
C SER A 154 3.40 15.75 -1.90
N LYS A 155 3.13 17.06 -1.80
CA LYS A 155 1.80 17.60 -1.46
C LYS A 155 0.75 17.21 -2.50
N ARG A 156 1.07 17.30 -3.80
CA ARG A 156 0.16 16.91 -4.89
C ARG A 156 -0.20 15.43 -4.77
N LEU A 157 0.79 14.56 -4.55
CA LEU A 157 0.56 13.13 -4.38
C LEU A 157 -0.31 12.83 -3.15
N LEU A 158 -0.09 13.57 -2.06
CA LEU A 158 -0.87 13.43 -0.83
C LEU A 158 -2.32 13.86 -1.06
N THR A 159 -2.56 14.95 -1.79
CA THR A 159 -3.92 15.37 -2.17
C THR A 159 -4.61 14.28 -2.99
N MET A 160 -3.92 13.69 -3.96
CA MET A 160 -4.46 12.57 -4.74
C MET A 160 -4.82 11.37 -3.87
N PHE A 161 -3.95 11.01 -2.93
CA PHE A 161 -4.20 9.92 -1.99
C PHE A 161 -5.38 10.22 -1.06
N LYS A 162 -5.51 11.46 -0.58
CA LYS A 162 -6.66 11.91 0.23
C LYS A 162 -7.97 11.83 -0.57
N SER A 163 -7.99 12.31 -1.81
CA SER A 163 -9.15 12.18 -2.70
C SER A 163 -9.55 10.72 -2.89
N LEU A 164 -8.55 9.84 -3.05
CA LEU A 164 -8.79 8.41 -3.11
C LEU A 164 -9.44 7.87 -1.82
N LEU A 165 -8.92 8.23 -0.64
CA LEU A 165 -9.51 7.80 0.63
C LEU A 165 -10.97 8.23 0.75
N VAL A 166 -11.30 9.46 0.33
CA VAL A 166 -12.68 9.95 0.32
C VAL A 166 -13.57 9.09 -0.59
N VAL A 167 -13.09 8.70 -1.76
CA VAL A 167 -13.83 7.80 -2.67
C VAL A 167 -14.05 6.42 -2.02
N ILE A 168 -13.02 5.83 -1.41
CA ILE A 168 -13.13 4.53 -0.72
C ILE A 168 -14.16 4.59 0.41
N ILE A 169 -14.07 5.63 1.26
CA ILE A 169 -15.02 5.84 2.36
C ILE A 169 -16.44 6.02 1.80
N GLY A 170 -16.60 6.83 0.76
CA GLY A 170 -17.89 7.07 0.11
C GLY A 170 -18.54 5.78 -0.39
N ILE A 171 -17.78 4.91 -1.08
CA ILE A 171 -18.30 3.62 -1.56
C ILE A 171 -18.67 2.71 -0.39
N MET A 172 -17.81 2.62 0.64
CA MET A 172 -18.06 1.77 1.82
C MET A 172 -19.31 2.21 2.58
N LEU A 173 -19.47 3.51 2.82
CA LEU A 173 -20.65 4.05 3.50
C LEU A 173 -21.91 3.93 2.64
N PHE A 174 -21.81 4.16 1.33
CA PHE A 174 -22.92 3.94 0.41
C PHE A 174 -23.41 2.49 0.45
N GLN A 175 -22.49 1.53 0.38
CA GLN A 175 -22.83 0.11 0.50
C GLN A 175 -23.47 -0.21 1.85
N PHE A 176 -22.93 0.34 2.94
CA PHE A 176 -23.52 0.16 4.26
C PHE A 176 -24.97 0.64 4.32
N VAL A 177 -25.23 1.87 3.85
CA VAL A 177 -26.59 2.42 3.80
C VAL A 177 -27.48 1.62 2.86
N TYR A 178 -26.97 1.20 1.70
CA TYR A 178 -27.71 0.36 0.75
C TYR A 178 -28.14 -0.95 1.39
N PHE A 179 -27.23 -1.66 2.05
CA PHE A 179 -27.57 -2.91 2.72
C PHE A 179 -28.49 -2.71 3.92
N LEU A 180 -28.37 -1.61 4.67
CA LEU A 180 -29.29 -1.29 5.77
C LEU A 180 -30.72 -1.01 5.31
N THR A 181 -30.90 -0.42 4.12
CA THR A 181 -32.20 0.11 3.67
C THR A 181 -32.91 -0.73 2.62
N LYS A 182 -32.16 -1.38 1.73
CA LYS A 182 -32.69 -2.04 0.53
C LYS A 182 -32.10 -3.42 0.25
N GLY A 183 -30.86 -3.65 0.67
CA GLY A 183 -30.26 -4.96 0.60
C GLY A 183 -30.86 -5.86 1.66
N ASP A 184 -30.98 -7.15 1.37
CA ASP A 184 -31.28 -8.14 2.39
C ASP A 184 -30.07 -8.23 3.33
N PHE A 185 -30.08 -7.35 4.35
CA PHE A 185 -28.99 -7.18 5.30
C PHE A 185 -28.64 -8.52 5.95
N ALA A 186 -29.66 -9.33 6.24
CA ALA A 186 -29.53 -10.66 6.81
C ALA A 186 -28.75 -11.62 5.89
N VAL A 187 -28.93 -11.56 4.56
CA VAL A 187 -28.18 -12.41 3.61
C VAL A 187 -26.71 -12.00 3.50
N VAL A 188 -26.41 -10.70 3.46
CA VAL A 188 -25.02 -10.23 3.39
C VAL A 188 -24.26 -10.55 4.68
N LEU A 189 -24.94 -10.45 5.83
CA LEU A 189 -24.41 -10.87 7.11
C LEU A 189 -24.21 -12.39 7.19
N ALA A 190 -25.25 -13.18 6.90
CA ALA A 190 -25.23 -14.63 7.03
C ALA A 190 -24.15 -15.31 6.16
N PHE A 191 -23.87 -14.79 4.96
CA PHE A 191 -22.93 -15.42 4.03
C PHE A 191 -21.53 -14.78 4.03
N TRP A 192 -21.41 -13.46 4.19
CA TRP A 192 -20.15 -12.75 3.94
C TRP A 192 -19.51 -12.18 5.21
N ASN A 193 -20.30 -11.88 6.25
CA ASN A 193 -19.86 -11.29 7.53
C ASN A 193 -18.91 -10.07 7.37
N ARG A 194 -19.00 -9.38 6.22
CA ARG A 194 -18.14 -8.27 5.80
C ARG A 194 -18.85 -7.43 4.75
N ILE A 195 -18.67 -6.13 4.82
CA ILE A 195 -19.01 -5.19 3.76
C ILE A 195 -17.71 -4.73 3.10
N SER A 196 -17.63 -4.84 1.78
CA SER A 196 -16.49 -4.33 1.02
C SER A 196 -16.90 -3.97 -0.39
N ILE A 197 -16.05 -3.15 -1.03
CA ILE A 197 -16.18 -2.78 -2.44
C ILE A 197 -16.30 -4.06 -3.27
N PRO A 198 -17.28 -4.18 -4.19
CA PRO A 198 -17.56 -5.46 -4.85
C PRO A 198 -16.34 -5.95 -5.62
N GLY A 199 -15.98 -7.23 -5.44
CA GLY A 199 -14.77 -7.81 -6.02
C GLY A 199 -13.45 -7.38 -5.36
N ALA A 200 -13.44 -6.40 -4.47
CA ALA A 200 -12.24 -6.00 -3.73
C ALA A 200 -11.95 -6.96 -2.58
N ASN A 201 -10.66 -7.13 -2.26
CA ASN A 201 -10.28 -7.80 -1.03
C ASN A 201 -10.55 -6.88 0.18
N PRO A 202 -11.41 -7.26 1.15
CA PRO A 202 -11.74 -6.43 2.31
C PRO A 202 -10.53 -6.04 3.17
N ILE A 203 -9.49 -6.89 3.17
CA ILE A 203 -8.24 -6.63 3.89
C ILE A 203 -7.48 -5.50 3.20
N GLN A 204 -7.43 -5.48 1.87
CA GLN A 204 -6.72 -4.42 1.15
C GLN A 204 -7.44 -3.07 1.31
N VAL A 205 -8.76 -3.04 1.21
CA VAL A 205 -9.56 -1.82 1.45
C VAL A 205 -9.31 -1.27 2.86
N SER A 206 -9.34 -2.12 3.88
CA SER A 206 -9.11 -1.70 5.26
C SER A 206 -7.68 -1.27 5.56
N ARG A 207 -6.67 -1.79 4.84
CA ARG A 207 -5.28 -1.29 4.93
C ARG A 207 -5.15 0.15 4.41
N TYR A 208 -5.82 0.49 3.31
CA TYR A 208 -5.89 1.88 2.83
C TYR A 208 -6.56 2.79 3.86
N LEU A 209 -7.69 2.35 4.42
CA LEU A 209 -8.39 3.09 5.47
C LEU A 209 -7.53 3.26 6.73
N ALA A 210 -6.75 2.24 7.13
CA ALA A 210 -5.82 2.34 8.26
C ALA A 210 -4.72 3.38 8.03
N ILE A 211 -4.16 3.45 6.81
CA ILE A 211 -3.23 4.54 6.43
C ILE A 211 -3.92 5.90 6.62
N GLY A 212 -5.16 6.03 6.12
CA GLY A 212 -5.96 7.24 6.30
C GLY A 212 -6.26 7.61 7.75
N ALA A 213 -6.56 6.61 8.61
CA ALA A 213 -6.76 6.80 10.04
C ALA A 213 -5.48 7.31 10.71
N GLY A 214 -4.33 6.72 10.36
CA GLY A 214 -3.02 7.18 10.83
C GLY A 214 -2.75 8.63 10.46
N MET A 215 -2.97 8.99 9.20
CA MET A 215 -2.86 10.38 8.74
C MET A 215 -3.81 11.32 9.51
N MET A 216 -5.08 10.93 9.67
CA MET A 216 -6.07 11.76 10.34
C MET A 216 -5.75 12.00 11.82
N ILE A 217 -5.28 10.96 12.53
CA ILE A 217 -4.82 11.08 13.92
C ILE A 217 -3.60 12.01 13.98
N THR A 218 -2.63 11.89 13.08
CA THR A 218 -1.50 12.82 13.00
C THR A 218 -1.94 14.27 12.81
N ILE A 219 -2.94 14.53 11.96
CA ILE A 219 -3.51 15.88 11.80
C ILE A 219 -4.13 16.37 13.11
N LEU A 220 -4.92 15.53 13.80
CA LEU A 220 -5.55 15.87 15.07
C LEU A 220 -4.53 16.18 16.18
N ILE A 221 -3.42 15.44 16.24
CA ILE A 221 -2.34 15.67 17.19
C ILE A 221 -1.70 17.06 16.99
N ARG A 222 -1.48 17.43 15.72
CA ARG A 222 -0.73 18.64 15.33
C ARG A 222 -1.60 19.90 15.21
N ASN A 223 -2.91 19.77 15.01
CA ASN A 223 -3.82 20.91 14.90
C ASN A 223 -4.07 21.60 16.26
N ARG A 224 -4.45 22.89 16.20
CA ARG A 224 -4.92 23.65 17.38
C ARG A 224 -6.32 23.20 17.80
N GLN A 225 -6.59 23.19 19.11
CA GLN A 225 -7.90 22.86 19.69
C GLN A 225 -8.95 23.82 19.13
N GLY A 226 -9.90 23.32 18.31
CA GLY A 226 -10.98 24.11 17.71
C GLY A 226 -11.27 23.84 16.24
N GLN A 227 -10.30 23.34 15.46
CA GLN A 227 -10.50 22.95 14.04
C GLN A 227 -10.65 21.43 13.84
N SER A 228 -11.01 20.70 14.91
CA SER A 228 -10.92 19.23 14.96
C SER A 228 -12.20 18.49 14.59
N LEU A 229 -13.38 19.13 14.57
CA LEU A 229 -14.64 18.40 14.41
C LEU A 229 -14.75 17.66 13.07
N HIS A 230 -14.44 18.33 11.95
CA HIS A 230 -14.48 17.67 10.64
C HIS A 230 -13.44 16.55 10.52
N HIS A 231 -12.25 16.72 11.11
CA HIS A 231 -11.23 15.67 11.19
C HIS A 231 -11.68 14.47 12.05
N LEU A 232 -12.40 14.73 13.15
CA LEU A 232 -13.00 13.69 13.99
C LEU A 232 -14.11 12.95 13.27
N VAL A 233 -15.01 13.66 12.58
CA VAL A 233 -16.06 13.04 11.77
C VAL A 233 -15.46 12.16 10.67
N MET A 234 -14.42 12.64 9.98
CA MET A 234 -13.70 11.85 8.99
C MET A 234 -13.00 10.64 9.60
N LEU A 235 -12.36 10.78 10.77
CA LEU A 235 -11.76 9.66 11.50
C LEU A 235 -12.82 8.62 11.87
N SER A 236 -13.98 9.04 12.36
CA SER A 236 -15.10 8.15 12.68
C SER A 236 -15.60 7.40 11.46
N ALA A 237 -15.76 8.09 10.33
CA ALA A 237 -16.16 7.47 9.07
C ALA A 237 -15.13 6.43 8.59
N ILE A 238 -13.83 6.72 8.73
CA ILE A 238 -12.74 5.79 8.41
C ILE A 238 -12.79 4.57 9.33
N LEU A 239 -12.86 4.77 10.65
CA LEU A 239 -12.87 3.67 11.63
C LEU A 239 -14.11 2.78 11.48
N LEU A 240 -15.28 3.39 11.26
CA LEU A 240 -16.50 2.66 10.90
C LEU A 240 -16.26 1.81 9.65
N SER A 241 -15.72 2.39 8.58
CA SER A 241 -15.43 1.65 7.33
C SER A 241 -14.44 0.49 7.54
N ILE A 242 -13.46 0.61 8.44
CA ILE A 242 -12.58 -0.49 8.81
C ILE A 242 -13.36 -1.60 9.53
N ILE A 243 -14.22 -1.25 10.49
CA ILE A 243 -15.05 -2.22 11.22
C ILE A 243 -15.98 -2.95 10.25
N LEU A 244 -16.63 -2.23 9.33
CA LEU A 244 -17.50 -2.80 8.30
C LEU A 244 -16.79 -3.82 7.40
N SER A 245 -15.49 -3.63 7.13
CA SER A 245 -14.69 -4.62 6.38
C SER A 245 -14.44 -5.94 7.13
N GLY A 246 -14.71 -5.97 8.44
CA GLY A 246 -14.42 -7.09 9.34
C GLY A 246 -12.93 -7.34 9.57
N SER A 247 -12.03 -6.44 9.16
CA SER A 247 -10.59 -6.69 9.19
C SER A 247 -9.95 -6.21 10.52
N ARG A 248 -9.64 -7.16 11.42
CA ARG A 248 -9.02 -6.89 12.73
C ARG A 248 -7.59 -6.31 12.63
N GLY A 249 -6.76 -6.88 11.75
CA GLY A 249 -5.34 -6.52 11.63
C GLY A 249 -5.09 -5.03 11.38
N PRO A 250 -5.80 -4.39 10.43
CA PRO A 250 -5.70 -2.95 10.20
C PRO A 250 -6.04 -2.07 11.41
N LEU A 251 -7.06 -2.40 12.22
CA LEU A 251 -7.35 -1.64 13.46
C LEU A 251 -6.18 -1.71 14.45
N VAL A 252 -5.67 -2.92 14.69
CA VAL A 252 -4.50 -3.14 15.54
C VAL A 252 -3.28 -2.36 15.02
N SER A 253 -3.13 -2.30 13.70
CA SER A 253 -2.03 -1.57 13.05
C SER A 253 -2.14 -0.05 13.19
N VAL A 254 -3.35 0.51 13.23
CA VAL A 254 -3.55 1.94 13.54
C VAL A 254 -3.05 2.23 14.96
N VAL A 255 -3.44 1.42 15.94
CA VAL A 255 -3.05 1.62 17.35
C VAL A 255 -1.54 1.54 17.52
N PHE A 256 -0.91 0.43 17.12
CA PHE A 256 0.54 0.26 17.26
C PHE A 256 1.32 1.22 16.37
N GLY A 257 0.85 1.46 15.13
CA GLY A 257 1.54 2.33 14.20
C GLY A 257 1.56 3.79 14.66
N ILE A 258 0.44 4.30 15.16
CA ILE A 258 0.39 5.65 15.73
C ILE A 258 1.20 5.75 17.01
N LEU A 259 1.13 4.74 17.90
CA LEU A 259 1.92 4.73 19.12
C LEU A 259 3.42 4.81 18.81
N VAL A 260 3.90 4.01 17.85
CA VAL A 260 5.32 4.02 17.45
C VAL A 260 5.68 5.31 16.72
N TYR A 261 4.85 5.80 15.79
CA TYR A 261 5.05 7.10 15.15
C TYR A 261 5.23 8.21 16.18
N ALA A 262 4.33 8.26 17.15
CA ALA A 262 4.31 9.24 18.22
C ALA A 262 5.57 9.23 19.09
N LEU A 263 5.95 8.04 19.59
CA LEU A 263 7.12 7.87 20.44
C LEU A 263 8.42 8.29 19.73
N LEU A 264 8.48 8.07 18.42
CA LEU A 264 9.67 8.37 17.63
C LEU A 264 9.74 9.83 17.17
N PHE A 265 8.60 10.44 16.81
CA PHE A 265 8.57 11.68 16.03
C PHE A 265 7.72 12.82 16.60
N GLU A 266 6.92 12.58 17.64
CA GLU A 266 6.00 13.58 18.21
C GLU A 266 6.10 13.62 19.75
N LYS A 267 7.32 13.59 20.28
CA LYS A 267 7.58 13.49 21.73
C LYS A 267 6.90 14.61 22.54
N ASP A 268 6.84 15.82 21.98
CA ASP A 268 6.23 16.98 22.62
C ASP A 268 4.69 16.88 22.69
N HIS A 269 4.08 16.01 21.88
CA HIS A 269 2.64 15.83 21.78
C HIS A 269 2.15 14.51 22.42
N ILE A 270 2.99 13.79 23.19
CA ILE A 270 2.69 12.44 23.70
C ILE A 270 1.36 12.35 24.47
N LYS A 271 1.01 13.37 25.29
CA LYS A 271 -0.26 13.41 26.03
C LYS A 271 -1.47 13.48 25.09
N ARG A 272 -1.37 14.28 24.01
CA ARG A 272 -2.44 14.38 22.99
C ARG A 272 -2.58 13.09 22.21
N ILE A 273 -1.46 12.42 21.93
CA ILE A 273 -1.43 11.14 21.23
C ILE A 273 -2.13 10.07 22.05
N VAL A 274 -1.78 9.94 23.33
CA VAL A 274 -2.46 9.00 24.24
C VAL A 274 -3.95 9.34 24.32
N GLY A 275 -4.30 10.63 24.40
CA GLY A 275 -5.70 11.07 24.39
C GLY A 275 -6.47 10.69 23.12
N PHE A 276 -5.91 10.93 21.93
CA PHE A 276 -6.55 10.56 20.66
C PHE A 276 -6.51 9.05 20.39
N GLY A 277 -5.51 8.34 20.87
CA GLY A 277 -5.47 6.88 20.86
C GLY A 277 -6.59 6.29 21.72
N PHE A 278 -6.75 6.80 22.95
CA PHE A 278 -7.85 6.42 23.83
C PHE A 278 -9.22 6.79 23.24
N LEU A 279 -9.33 7.96 22.59
CA LEU A 279 -10.53 8.37 21.87
C LEU A 279 -10.84 7.40 20.72
N ALA A 280 -9.84 7.01 19.92
CA ALA A 280 -10.03 6.06 18.83
C ALA A 280 -10.45 4.67 19.34
N ILE A 281 -9.84 4.19 20.43
CA ILE A 281 -10.24 2.93 21.09
C ILE A 281 -11.67 3.03 21.60
N THR A 282 -11.99 4.09 22.34
CA THR A 282 -13.34 4.35 22.85
C THR A 282 -14.36 4.40 21.72
N LEU A 283 -14.04 5.08 20.63
CA LEU A 283 -14.90 5.18 19.45
C LEU A 283 -15.08 3.82 18.78
N VAL A 284 -14.02 3.01 18.63
CA VAL A 284 -14.12 1.65 18.13
C VAL A 284 -15.03 0.81 19.04
N THR A 285 -14.86 0.89 20.36
CA THR A 285 -15.72 0.18 21.32
C THR A 285 -17.17 0.61 21.20
N ILE A 286 -17.45 1.92 21.15
CA ILE A 286 -18.82 2.44 20.96
C ILE A 286 -19.41 1.94 19.64
N LEU A 287 -18.66 2.01 18.54
CA LEU A 287 -19.11 1.53 17.23
C LEU A 287 -19.40 0.02 17.27
N LEU A 288 -18.57 -0.79 17.94
CA LEU A 288 -18.81 -2.22 18.11
C LEU A 288 -20.03 -2.54 18.99
N LEU A 289 -20.42 -1.65 19.90
CA LEU A 289 -21.64 -1.83 20.71
C LEU A 289 -22.90 -1.35 19.99
N LEU A 290 -22.78 -0.38 19.08
CA LEU A 290 -23.91 0.16 18.31
C LEU A 290 -24.25 -0.66 17.06
N LEU A 291 -23.28 -1.41 16.52
CA LEU A 291 -23.49 -2.21 15.32
C LEU A 291 -24.20 -3.54 15.63
N PRO A 292 -24.99 -4.06 14.68
CA PRO A 292 -25.63 -5.37 14.79
C PRO A 292 -24.64 -6.49 15.16
N GLU A 293 -25.09 -7.43 15.99
CA GLU A 293 -24.26 -8.52 16.53
C GLU A 293 -23.53 -9.30 15.44
N ASP A 294 -24.18 -9.56 14.31
CA ASP A 294 -23.57 -10.28 13.18
C ASP A 294 -22.30 -9.60 12.62
N LEU A 295 -22.23 -8.25 12.64
CA LEU A 295 -21.03 -7.51 12.20
C LEU A 295 -19.93 -7.52 13.26
N THR A 296 -20.30 -7.62 14.53
CA THR A 296 -19.42 -7.42 15.68
C THR A 296 -18.98 -8.74 16.28
N GLU A 297 -19.67 -9.85 16.00
CA GLU A 297 -19.33 -11.21 16.41
C GLU A 297 -17.91 -11.55 15.95
N ARG A 298 -17.56 -11.16 14.72
CA ARG A 298 -16.20 -11.35 14.22
C ARG A 298 -15.17 -10.49 14.95
N PHE A 299 -15.49 -9.50 15.75
CA PHE A 299 -14.51 -8.82 16.60
C PHE A 299 -14.52 -9.36 18.04
N LEU A 300 -15.69 -9.77 18.53
CA LEU A 300 -15.90 -10.22 19.91
C LEU A 300 -15.57 -11.71 20.11
N ASN A 301 -15.95 -12.58 19.18
CA ASN A 301 -15.63 -14.00 19.19
C ASN A 301 -14.27 -14.27 18.52
N ILE A 302 -13.20 -14.03 19.28
CA ILE A 302 -11.80 -14.24 18.87
C ILE A 302 -11.53 -15.72 18.51
N ALA A 303 -12.24 -16.64 19.17
CA ALA A 303 -12.14 -18.09 18.97
C ALA A 303 -12.91 -18.59 17.73
N GLN A 304 -13.95 -17.89 17.27
CA GLN A 304 -14.68 -18.30 16.08
C GLN A 304 -13.90 -17.94 14.81
N GLY A 305 -13.58 -18.99 14.06
CA GLY A 305 -12.78 -18.93 12.86
C GLY A 305 -13.57 -18.84 11.56
N SER A 306 -12.87 -18.55 10.46
CA SER A 306 -13.43 -18.77 9.13
C SER A 306 -13.62 -20.26 8.90
N VAL A 307 -14.66 -20.63 8.15
CA VAL A 307 -14.81 -21.99 7.65
C VAL A 307 -13.68 -22.23 6.63
N VAL A 308 -12.77 -23.14 6.95
CA VAL A 308 -11.63 -23.53 6.11
C VAL A 308 -11.75 -25.02 5.80
N LEU A 309 -11.47 -25.39 4.55
CA LEU A 309 -11.33 -26.78 4.16
C LEU A 309 -9.98 -27.28 4.68
N THR A 310 -10.01 -28.18 5.66
CA THR A 310 -8.82 -28.85 6.21
C THR A 310 -8.71 -30.26 5.64
N GLN A 311 -7.57 -30.93 5.87
CA GLN A 311 -7.40 -32.36 5.54
C GLN A 311 -8.46 -33.26 6.20
N GLN A 312 -9.09 -32.80 7.28
CA GLN A 312 -10.14 -33.50 8.03
C GLN A 312 -11.55 -33.01 7.66
N GLY A 313 -11.71 -32.34 6.51
CA GLY A 313 -12.97 -31.77 6.04
C GLY A 313 -13.15 -30.29 6.39
N ILE A 314 -14.38 -29.80 6.27
CA ILE A 314 -14.76 -28.41 6.52
C ILE A 314 -14.72 -28.14 8.03
N ARG A 315 -13.79 -27.29 8.50
CA ARG A 315 -13.69 -26.89 9.91
C ARG A 315 -13.69 -25.38 10.05
N ARG A 316 -14.30 -24.85 11.11
CA ARG A 316 -14.09 -23.45 11.51
C ARG A 316 -12.73 -23.35 12.21
N VAL A 317 -11.79 -22.64 11.60
CA VAL A 317 -10.43 -22.48 12.15
C VAL A 317 -10.17 -21.01 12.45
N SER A 318 -9.82 -20.71 13.71
CA SER A 318 -9.49 -19.35 14.13
C SER A 318 -8.38 -18.77 13.26
N THR A 319 -8.62 -17.63 12.63
CA THR A 319 -7.63 -16.97 11.75
C THR A 319 -6.36 -16.57 12.50
N ILE A 320 -6.46 -16.34 13.81
CA ILE A 320 -5.30 -16.04 14.66
C ILE A 320 -4.50 -17.32 14.92
N MET A 321 -5.18 -18.44 15.23
CA MET A 321 -4.51 -19.72 15.45
C MET A 321 -3.78 -20.19 14.19
N THR A 322 -4.42 -20.10 13.02
CA THR A 322 -3.79 -20.43 11.73
C THR A 322 -2.52 -19.60 11.49
N ARG A 323 -2.50 -18.32 11.88
CA ARG A 323 -1.30 -17.48 11.75
C ARG A 323 -0.19 -17.93 12.70
N PHE A 324 -0.50 -18.24 13.95
CA PHE A 324 0.50 -18.78 14.88
C PHE A 324 1.06 -20.12 14.41
N GLU A 325 0.22 -21.00 13.87
CA GLU A 325 0.65 -22.24 13.23
C GLU A 325 1.60 -21.95 12.05
N PHE A 326 1.26 -20.99 11.19
CA PHE A 326 2.09 -20.62 10.04
C PHE A 326 3.43 -20.03 10.47
N TRP A 327 3.46 -19.23 11.54
CA TRP A 327 4.69 -18.68 12.10
C TRP A 327 5.54 -19.78 12.73
N SER A 328 4.92 -20.70 13.46
CA SER A 328 5.59 -21.87 14.02
C SER A 328 6.21 -22.74 12.91
N MET A 329 5.46 -23.02 11.84
CA MET A 329 5.97 -23.74 10.67
C MET A 329 7.13 -22.99 9.99
N SER A 330 7.07 -21.66 9.92
CA SER A 330 8.17 -20.84 9.38
C SER A 330 9.44 -21.00 10.22
N ILE A 331 9.33 -20.94 11.55
CA ILE A 331 10.45 -21.12 12.49
C ILE A 331 11.01 -22.54 12.41
N GLN A 332 10.15 -23.56 12.47
CA GLN A 332 10.55 -24.97 12.39
C GLN A 332 11.29 -25.26 11.08
N THR A 333 10.77 -24.73 9.97
CA THR A 333 11.41 -24.85 8.66
C THR A 333 12.77 -24.16 8.64
N TRP A 334 12.87 -22.95 9.20
CA TRP A 334 14.12 -22.20 9.25
C TRP A 334 15.22 -22.93 10.03
N PHE A 335 14.87 -23.61 11.13
CA PHE A 335 15.80 -24.41 11.93
C PHE A 335 15.95 -25.87 11.51
N SER A 336 15.26 -26.31 10.45
CA SER A 336 15.27 -27.72 10.03
C SER A 336 16.63 -28.20 9.48
N SER A 337 17.45 -27.29 8.95
CA SER A 337 18.81 -27.59 8.47
C SER A 337 19.65 -26.32 8.39
N ILE A 338 20.98 -26.46 8.35
CA ILE A 338 21.89 -25.33 8.12
C ILE A 338 21.64 -24.66 6.76
N TYR A 339 21.24 -25.44 5.74
CA TYR A 339 20.91 -24.93 4.43
C TYR A 339 19.68 -24.01 4.49
N ASN A 340 18.59 -24.48 5.10
CA ASN A 340 17.37 -23.70 5.26
C ASN A 340 17.59 -22.49 6.19
N PHE A 341 18.45 -22.62 7.20
CA PHE A 341 18.82 -21.50 8.05
C PHE A 341 19.46 -20.35 7.26
N VAL A 342 20.37 -20.68 6.33
CA VAL A 342 21.11 -19.67 5.54
C VAL A 342 20.30 -19.16 4.35
N PHE A 343 19.73 -20.05 3.55
CA PHE A 343 19.14 -19.75 2.24
C PHE A 343 17.61 -19.79 2.20
N GLY A 344 16.97 -20.37 3.22
CA GLY A 344 15.53 -20.64 3.22
C GLY A 344 15.12 -21.71 2.23
N LEU A 345 13.81 -21.89 2.05
CA LEU A 345 13.26 -22.85 1.09
C LEU A 345 13.32 -22.37 -0.36
N GLY A 346 13.50 -21.07 -0.61
CA GLY A 346 13.35 -20.49 -1.94
C GLY A 346 12.05 -19.71 -2.10
N ALA A 347 11.95 -18.87 -3.13
CA ALA A 347 10.78 -18.03 -3.38
C ALA A 347 9.51 -18.87 -3.53
N GLY A 348 8.47 -18.52 -2.77
CA GLY A 348 7.23 -19.30 -2.69
C GLY A 348 7.37 -20.62 -1.95
N GLY A 349 8.55 -20.97 -1.43
CA GLY A 349 8.83 -22.27 -0.82
C GLY A 349 7.97 -22.59 0.40
N PHE A 350 7.44 -21.59 1.11
CA PHE A 350 6.51 -21.80 2.23
C PHE A 350 5.28 -22.63 1.82
N SER A 351 4.80 -22.50 0.58
CA SER A 351 3.65 -23.28 0.11
C SER A 351 3.93 -24.78 0.00
N SER A 352 5.21 -25.19 -0.06
CA SER A 352 5.58 -26.61 -0.08
C SER A 352 5.31 -27.35 1.23
N LEU A 353 5.05 -26.60 2.32
CA LEU A 353 4.67 -27.16 3.63
C LEU A 353 3.21 -27.67 3.64
N PHE A 354 2.48 -27.48 2.54
CA PHE A 354 1.10 -27.91 2.35
C PHE A 354 1.00 -28.88 1.17
N ILE A 355 -0.07 -29.70 1.15
CA ILE A 355 -0.35 -30.66 0.07
C ILE A 355 -0.30 -29.98 -1.31
N TRP A 356 -0.86 -28.77 -1.41
CA TRP A 356 -0.91 -27.99 -2.63
C TRP A 356 0.32 -27.10 -2.78
N ARG A 357 1.47 -27.76 -3.02
CA ARG A 357 2.80 -27.14 -3.00
C ARG A 357 2.94 -25.86 -3.83
N ASP A 358 2.23 -25.70 -4.95
CA ASP A 358 2.28 -24.49 -5.80
C ASP A 358 1.07 -23.57 -5.66
N TRP A 359 0.33 -23.67 -4.55
CA TRP A 359 -0.75 -22.77 -4.20
C TRP A 359 -0.26 -21.53 -3.47
N HIS A 360 -1.08 -20.47 -3.44
CA HIS A 360 -0.76 -19.20 -2.81
C HIS A 360 -0.89 -19.28 -1.28
N TRP A 361 0.05 -19.97 -0.63
CA TRP A 361 0.22 -20.03 0.82
C TRP A 361 1.42 -19.20 1.26
N TYR A 362 1.28 -18.47 2.37
CA TYR A 362 2.33 -17.63 2.94
C TYR A 362 2.01 -17.34 4.42
N PRO A 363 3.00 -16.99 5.26
CA PRO A 363 2.81 -16.89 6.71
C PRO A 363 2.13 -15.58 7.19
N HIS A 364 1.62 -14.75 6.28
CA HIS A 364 0.97 -13.47 6.57
C HIS A 364 1.80 -12.49 7.43
N ASN A 365 3.12 -12.61 7.40
CA ASN A 365 4.04 -11.73 8.11
C ASN A 365 5.34 -11.61 7.32
N LEU A 366 5.77 -10.37 7.07
CA LEU A 366 6.93 -10.08 6.24
C LEU A 366 8.22 -10.77 6.72
N PHE A 367 8.47 -10.79 8.04
CA PHE A 367 9.68 -11.38 8.60
C PHE A 367 9.65 -12.90 8.57
N PHE A 368 8.52 -13.52 8.95
CA PHE A 368 8.39 -14.98 8.88
C PHE A 368 8.45 -15.50 7.44
N GLU A 369 7.90 -14.75 6.48
CA GLU A 369 8.00 -15.08 5.05
C GLU A 369 9.46 -15.00 4.58
N THR A 370 10.16 -13.91 4.93
CA THR A 370 11.58 -13.74 4.58
C THR A 370 12.45 -14.83 5.19
N MET A 371 12.19 -15.17 6.45
CA MET A 371 12.89 -16.22 7.17
C MET A 371 12.67 -17.59 6.51
N ALA A 372 11.43 -17.97 6.22
CA ALA A 372 11.11 -19.27 5.64
C ALA A 372 11.59 -19.39 4.18
N GLU A 373 11.48 -18.34 3.38
CA GLU A 373 11.75 -18.40 1.94
C GLU A 373 13.17 -17.99 1.55
N LEU A 374 13.82 -17.09 2.30
CA LEU A 374 15.14 -16.54 1.95
C LEU A 374 16.19 -16.72 3.05
N GLY A 375 15.82 -17.32 4.19
CA GLY A 375 16.73 -17.61 5.29
C GLY A 375 17.37 -16.37 5.91
N CYS A 376 18.52 -16.58 6.54
CA CYS A 376 19.27 -15.53 7.24
C CYS A 376 19.80 -14.46 6.27
N ILE A 377 20.20 -14.84 5.04
CA ILE A 377 20.68 -13.88 4.03
C ILE A 377 19.56 -12.90 3.66
N GLY A 378 18.37 -13.42 3.34
CA GLY A 378 17.21 -12.57 3.05
C GLY A 378 16.82 -11.70 4.23
N LEU A 379 16.84 -12.24 5.45
CA LEU A 379 16.52 -11.49 6.66
C LEU A 379 17.49 -10.33 6.89
N LEU A 380 18.80 -10.56 6.74
CA LEU A 380 19.82 -9.52 6.88
C LEU A 380 19.65 -8.39 5.85
N ILE A 381 19.44 -8.73 4.57
CA ILE A 381 19.23 -7.73 3.52
C ILE A 381 17.91 -6.98 3.73
N GLY A 382 16.82 -7.68 4.04
CA GLY A 382 15.52 -7.08 4.31
C GLY A 382 15.54 -6.16 5.54
N SER A 383 16.17 -6.60 6.64
CA SER A 383 16.36 -5.77 7.83
C SER A 383 17.28 -4.59 7.57
N ALA A 384 18.35 -4.75 6.78
CA ALA A 384 19.20 -3.64 6.36
C ALA A 384 18.43 -2.62 5.53
N PHE A 385 17.58 -3.07 4.59
CA PHE A 385 16.72 -2.20 3.79
C PHE A 385 15.77 -1.38 4.68
N ILE A 386 15.08 -2.01 5.63
CA ILE A 386 14.19 -1.34 6.58
C ILE A 386 14.97 -0.33 7.43
N LYS A 387 16.12 -0.74 7.99
CA LYS A 387 16.98 0.13 8.81
C LYS A 387 17.46 1.34 8.02
N LYS A 388 17.99 1.16 6.81
CA LYS A 388 18.48 2.26 5.97
C LYS A 388 17.35 3.17 5.52
N SER A 389 16.18 2.63 5.20
CA SER A 389 14.99 3.44 4.91
C SER A 389 14.61 4.30 6.12
N PHE A 390 14.59 3.72 7.32
CA PHE A 390 14.29 4.45 8.55
C PHE A 390 15.32 5.54 8.87
N GLU A 391 16.62 5.27 8.70
CA GLU A 391 17.68 6.27 8.86
C GLU A 391 17.46 7.47 7.93
N LYS A 392 17.08 7.24 6.66
CA LYS A 392 16.79 8.32 5.71
C LYS A 392 15.54 9.10 6.04
N ILE A 393 14.49 8.43 6.49
CA ILE A 393 13.27 9.10 6.98
C ILE A 393 13.61 9.98 8.18
N LYS A 394 14.37 9.48 9.14
CA LYS A 394 14.77 10.22 10.35
C LYS A 394 15.66 11.42 10.02
N ALA A 395 16.52 11.32 9.00
CA ALA A 395 17.37 12.42 8.56
C ALA A 395 16.56 13.64 8.07
N GLY A 396 15.31 13.46 7.67
CA GLY A 396 14.40 14.57 7.31
C GLY A 396 13.81 15.33 8.51
N LEU A 397 14.09 14.93 9.76
CA LEU A 397 13.68 15.68 10.93
C LEU A 397 14.47 16.97 11.03
N HIS A 398 13.77 18.10 11.13
CA HIS A 398 14.37 19.41 11.31
C HIS A 398 13.81 20.06 12.57
N LEU A 399 14.68 20.51 13.49
CA LEU A 399 14.29 21.05 14.79
C LEU A 399 13.30 20.13 15.55
N GLY A 400 13.49 18.81 15.42
CA GLY A 400 12.67 17.81 16.10
C GLY A 400 11.33 17.47 15.46
N SER A 401 10.96 18.03 14.29
CA SER A 401 9.66 17.75 13.65
C SER A 401 9.75 17.65 12.12
N PHE A 402 8.74 17.01 11.51
CA PHE A 402 8.53 16.98 10.06
C PHE A 402 7.61 18.12 9.62
N THR A 403 7.63 18.46 8.32
CA THR A 403 6.53 19.25 7.73
C THR A 403 5.19 18.51 7.86
N ASP A 404 4.08 19.22 7.71
CA ASP A 404 2.73 18.63 7.83
C ASP A 404 2.54 17.45 6.87
N HIS A 405 2.79 17.66 5.59
CA HIS A 405 2.59 16.62 4.57
C HIS A 405 3.54 15.42 4.74
N THR A 406 4.80 15.64 5.08
CA THR A 406 5.75 14.54 5.34
C THR A 406 5.38 13.74 6.57
N ALA A 407 4.92 14.37 7.66
CA ALA A 407 4.43 13.66 8.84
C ALA A 407 3.28 12.70 8.52
N LEU A 408 2.38 13.07 7.61
CA LEU A 408 1.28 12.20 7.17
C LEU A 408 1.79 10.99 6.40
N TRP A 409 2.80 11.16 5.55
CA TRP A 409 3.44 10.03 4.86
C TRP A 409 4.17 9.10 5.83
N VAL A 410 4.91 9.66 6.78
CA VAL A 410 5.61 8.89 7.81
C VAL A 410 4.61 8.08 8.65
N SER A 411 3.55 8.70 9.16
CA SER A 411 2.55 8.00 9.98
C SER A 411 1.82 6.92 9.19
N GLY A 412 1.43 7.21 7.95
CA GLY A 412 0.84 6.23 7.04
C GLY A 412 1.76 5.04 6.76
N THR A 413 3.06 5.29 6.56
CA THR A 413 4.07 4.25 6.33
C THR A 413 4.23 3.34 7.54
N ILE A 414 4.30 3.91 8.75
CA ILE A 414 4.45 3.13 9.98
C ILE A 414 3.21 2.28 10.23
N VAL A 415 2.01 2.84 10.10
CA VAL A 415 0.76 2.05 10.21
C VAL A 415 0.74 0.92 9.18
N MET A 416 1.11 1.18 7.93
CA MET A 416 1.14 0.15 6.91
C MET A 416 2.22 -0.91 7.15
N PHE A 417 3.35 -0.53 7.75
CA PHE A 417 4.40 -1.45 8.16
C PHE A 417 3.89 -2.45 9.21
N PHE A 418 3.15 -1.98 10.21
CA PHE A 418 2.48 -2.86 11.17
C PHE A 418 1.40 -3.73 10.51
N ALA A 419 0.65 -3.18 9.55
CA ALA A 419 -0.35 -3.96 8.82
C ALA A 419 0.26 -5.13 8.01
N ALA A 420 1.46 -4.94 7.46
CA ALA A 420 2.21 -5.98 6.75
C ALA A 420 2.69 -7.13 7.66
N GLN A 421 2.66 -6.96 8.99
CA GLN A 421 3.01 -8.03 9.94
C GLN A 421 1.84 -8.98 10.21
N PHE A 422 0.64 -8.59 9.79
CA PHE A 422 -0.58 -9.36 10.00
C PHE A 422 -1.20 -9.87 8.70
N SER A 423 -0.87 -9.29 7.54
CA SER A 423 -1.53 -9.64 6.29
C SER A 423 -0.64 -9.34 5.07
N GLY A 424 -0.83 -10.15 4.01
CA GLY A 424 -0.18 -10.01 2.72
C GLY A 424 1.19 -10.68 2.63
N ASP A 425 1.50 -11.20 1.45
CA ASP A 425 2.84 -11.64 1.06
C ASP A 425 3.72 -10.44 0.60
N PHE A 426 4.94 -10.68 0.13
CA PHE A 426 5.78 -9.62 -0.43
C PHE A 426 5.09 -8.75 -1.51
N ASN A 427 4.21 -9.34 -2.32
CA ASN A 427 3.54 -8.66 -3.44
C ASN A 427 2.28 -7.91 -3.00
N ASP A 428 1.51 -8.48 -2.08
CA ASP A 428 0.35 -7.84 -1.46
C ASP A 428 0.76 -6.60 -0.66
N ASN A 429 2.01 -6.56 -0.21
CA ASN A 429 2.62 -5.44 0.50
C ASN A 429 3.16 -4.33 -0.43
N ARG A 430 2.85 -4.33 -1.73
CA ARG A 430 3.30 -3.28 -2.69
C ARG A 430 3.01 -1.83 -2.28
N VAL A 431 1.92 -1.61 -1.54
CA VAL A 431 1.57 -0.27 -1.02
C VAL A 431 2.50 0.15 0.12
N LEU A 432 3.00 -0.78 0.93
CA LEU A 432 4.07 -0.49 1.90
C LEU A 432 5.33 -0.03 1.17
N TRP A 433 5.73 -0.74 0.11
CA TRP A 433 6.92 -0.36 -0.68
C TRP A 433 6.76 1.02 -1.31
N MET A 434 5.58 1.34 -1.84
CA MET A 434 5.26 2.68 -2.31
C MET A 434 5.38 3.73 -1.21
N LEU A 435 4.79 3.49 -0.05
CA LEU A 435 4.81 4.44 1.08
C LEU A 435 6.22 4.68 1.62
N ILE A 436 7.07 3.66 1.68
CA ILE A 436 8.49 3.82 2.02
C ILE A 436 9.18 4.72 0.99
N GLY A 437 9.00 4.47 -0.31
CA GLY A 437 9.56 5.30 -1.38
C GLY A 437 9.08 6.75 -1.32
N ILE A 438 7.77 6.98 -1.11
CA ILE A 438 7.18 8.33 -0.93
C ILE A 438 7.79 9.03 0.27
N THR A 439 7.90 8.35 1.42
CA THR A 439 8.36 8.96 2.65
C THR A 439 9.84 9.33 2.59
N ILE A 440 10.69 8.47 2.01
CA ILE A 440 12.10 8.80 1.78
C ILE A 440 12.23 10.00 0.85
N ALA A 441 11.46 10.03 -0.25
CA ALA A 441 11.52 11.16 -1.19
C ALA A 441 11.00 12.47 -0.57
N SER A 442 9.87 12.41 0.14
CA SER A 442 9.25 13.56 0.81
C SER A 442 10.16 14.17 1.89
N THR A 443 10.77 13.31 2.72
CA THR A 443 11.73 13.76 3.75
C THR A 443 12.98 14.40 3.13
N HIS A 444 13.48 13.84 2.03
CA HIS A 444 14.64 14.37 1.32
C HIS A 444 14.36 15.76 0.71
N VAL A 445 13.27 15.92 -0.06
CA VAL A 445 12.96 17.22 -0.70
C VAL A 445 12.70 18.32 0.33
N ASP A 446 12.04 17.99 1.45
CA ASP A 446 11.84 18.92 2.56
C ASP A 446 13.16 19.36 3.20
N SER A 447 14.11 18.43 3.36
CA SER A 447 15.43 18.74 3.92
C SER A 447 16.21 19.70 3.01
N LEU A 448 16.16 19.49 1.68
CA LEU A 448 16.81 20.36 0.71
C LEU A 448 16.17 21.75 0.65
N GLU A 449 14.84 21.85 0.65
CA GLU A 449 14.14 23.13 0.64
C GLU A 449 14.49 23.96 1.88
N ARG A 450 14.54 23.32 3.06
CA ARG A 450 14.91 24.00 4.30
C ARG A 450 16.38 24.45 4.32
N LEU A 451 17.31 23.63 3.84
CA LEU A 451 18.72 24.02 3.72
C LEU A 451 18.89 25.25 2.82
N ARG A 452 18.16 25.30 1.69
CA ARG A 452 18.14 26.48 0.80
C ARG A 452 17.62 27.74 1.50
N ILE A 453 16.57 27.62 2.32
CA ILE A 453 16.03 28.75 3.10
C ILE A 453 17.05 29.27 4.12
N VAL A 454 17.70 28.38 4.87
CA VAL A 454 18.72 28.75 5.87
C VAL A 454 19.90 29.45 5.20
N GLN A 455 20.40 28.90 4.08
CA GLN A 455 21.49 29.51 3.33
C GLN A 455 21.13 30.91 2.81
N ASN A 456 19.94 31.07 2.22
CA ASN A 456 19.48 32.38 1.74
C ASN A 456 19.33 33.42 2.87
N ASN A 457 18.90 33.00 4.06
CA ASN A 457 18.78 33.89 5.21
C ASN A 457 20.15 34.28 5.78
N SER A 458 21.14 33.39 5.75
CA SER A 458 22.52 33.70 6.17
C SER A 458 23.17 34.75 5.26
N VAL A 459 22.98 34.64 3.94
CA VAL A 459 23.50 35.61 2.96
C VAL A 459 22.84 36.98 3.14
N LYS A 460 21.53 37.02 3.40
CA LYS A 460 20.83 38.28 3.69
C LYS A 460 21.29 38.96 4.97
N MET A 461 21.66 38.20 6.01
CA MET A 461 22.19 38.81 7.23
C MET A 461 23.60 39.38 7.05
N VAL A 462 24.45 38.76 6.23
CA VAL A 462 25.78 39.31 5.90
C VAL A 462 25.63 40.65 5.14
N ASN A 463 24.74 40.72 4.16
CA ASN A 463 24.51 41.95 3.37
C ASN A 463 23.76 43.07 4.13
N VAL A 464 23.30 42.83 5.36
CA VAL A 464 22.70 43.86 6.23
C VAL A 464 23.73 44.40 7.24
N ILE A 465 24.86 43.71 7.40
CA ILE A 465 25.97 44.09 8.29
C ILE A 465 27.06 44.86 7.53
N GLU A 466 27.08 44.76 6.18
CA GLU A 466 27.80 45.67 5.27
C GLU A 466 26.96 46.91 4.94
#